data_AF-A0A2D5LKG7-F1
#
_entry.id   AF-A0A2D5LKG7-F1
#
_cell.length_a   1.000
_cell.length_b   1.000
_cell.length_c   1.000
_cell.angle_alpha   90.00
_cell.angle_beta   90.00
_cell.angle_gamma   90.00
#
_symmetry.space_group_name_H-M   'P 1'
#
loop_
_entity.id
_entity.type
_entity.pdbx_description
1 polymer ?
#
loop_
_entity_poly.entity_id
_entity_poly.type
_entity_poly.pdbx_seq_one_letter_code
_entity_poly.pdbx_strand_id
1 'polypeptide(L)'
;AQITASQRGKNSPKIVNQKDGQSDKPYHARAMSWAQRLKRVFNIDITECEKCENHNVSIIACIIDIHVIQKILAHIDKKHPTSKQTKLLPHLRAPPDEQYTNDFTIQRDFNFGA
;
A
#
# COMPACT_ATOMS: atom_id res chain seq x y z
N ALA A 1 46.78 -14.66 -18.85
CA ALA A 1 46.33 -13.46 -19.58
C ALA A 1 46.59 -12.24 -18.70
N GLN A 2 47.33 -11.24 -19.19
CA GLN A 2 47.59 -10.00 -18.47
C GLN A 2 46.37 -9.07 -18.62
N ILE A 3 45.84 -8.59 -17.51
CA ILE A 3 44.68 -7.70 -17.47
C ILE A 3 45.19 -6.25 -17.49
N THR A 4 44.81 -5.48 -18.51
CA THR A 4 45.13 -4.06 -18.61
C THR A 4 44.08 -3.24 -17.87
N ALA A 5 44.50 -2.33 -16.99
CA ALA A 5 43.59 -1.46 -16.25
C ALA A 5 42.85 -0.47 -17.18
N SER A 6 41.52 -0.40 -17.07
CA SER A 6 40.70 0.52 -17.85
C SER A 6 40.91 1.97 -17.40
N GLN A 7 41.51 2.81 -18.24
CA GLN A 7 41.61 4.26 -18.03
C GLN A 7 40.25 4.93 -18.33
N ARG A 8 39.29 4.83 -17.41
CA ARG A 8 37.99 5.48 -17.55
C ARG A 8 38.08 6.97 -17.14
N GLY A 9 38.15 7.84 -18.15
CA GLY A 9 37.59 9.20 -18.20
C GLY A 9 37.99 10.20 -17.10
N LYS A 10 39.12 10.91 -17.29
CA LYS A 10 39.53 12.05 -16.45
C LYS A 10 39.03 13.43 -16.92
N ASN A 11 38.19 13.49 -17.95
CA ASN A 11 37.78 14.77 -18.57
C ASN A 11 36.26 14.93 -18.59
N SER A 12 35.64 15.19 -17.45
CA SER A 12 34.29 15.76 -17.40
C SER A 12 34.41 17.29 -17.46
N PRO A 13 33.77 18.00 -18.40
CA PRO A 13 33.83 19.46 -18.43
C PRO A 13 33.26 20.03 -17.14
N LYS A 14 34.13 20.72 -16.39
CA LYS A 14 33.80 21.38 -15.13
C LYS A 14 32.93 22.61 -15.46
N ILE A 15 31.62 22.49 -15.27
CA ILE A 15 30.71 23.63 -15.36
C ILE A 15 31.09 24.60 -14.23
N VAL A 16 31.71 25.72 -14.61
CA VAL A 16 31.97 26.85 -13.72
C VAL A 16 30.63 27.49 -13.41
N ASN A 17 30.11 27.24 -12.20
CA ASN A 17 29.03 28.06 -11.64
C ASN A 17 29.70 29.13 -10.76
N GLN A 18 29.69 30.34 -11.29
CA GLN A 18 30.18 31.55 -10.66
C GLN A 18 29.07 32.06 -9.72
N LYS A 19 29.34 32.08 -8.40
CA LYS A 19 28.77 32.97 -7.36
C LYS A 19 27.22 32.90 -7.18
N ASP A 20 26.62 32.60 -6.03
CA ASP A 20 26.86 33.03 -4.66
C ASP A 20 26.10 32.12 -3.67
N GLY A 21 26.64 31.95 -2.46
CA GLY A 21 25.93 31.34 -1.32
C GLY A 21 25.94 29.80 -1.31
N GLN A 22 27.09 29.19 -1.02
CA GLN A 22 27.13 27.79 -0.57
C GLN A 22 26.37 27.68 0.76
N SER A 23 25.10 27.28 0.71
CA SER A 23 24.50 26.63 1.86
C SER A 23 25.22 25.29 2.03
N ASP A 24 25.83 25.05 3.19
CA ASP A 24 26.43 23.77 3.61
C ASP A 24 25.37 22.68 3.80
N LYS A 25 24.55 22.45 2.78
CA LYS A 25 23.58 21.38 2.73
C LYS A 25 24.21 20.27 1.90
N PRO A 26 24.38 19.05 2.44
CA PRO A 26 24.81 17.93 1.64
C PRO A 26 23.89 17.80 0.42
N TYR A 27 24.48 17.55 -0.75
CA TYR A 27 23.72 17.37 -1.98
C TYR A 27 22.78 16.17 -1.82
N HIS A 28 21.54 16.45 -1.47
CA HIS A 28 20.47 15.47 -1.53
C HIS A 28 19.96 15.46 -2.96
N ALA A 29 20.37 14.48 -3.74
CA ALA A 29 19.69 14.19 -5.00
C ALA A 29 18.20 14.04 -4.68
N ARG A 30 17.37 14.92 -5.24
CA ARG A 30 15.92 14.93 -4.98
C ARG A 30 15.38 13.54 -5.31
N ALA A 31 14.87 12.82 -4.31
CA ALA A 31 14.32 11.49 -4.52
C ALA A 31 13.12 11.61 -5.48
N MET A 32 13.21 10.96 -6.65
CA MET A 32 12.08 10.89 -7.57
C MET A 32 11.00 9.96 -7.02
N SER A 33 9.75 10.40 -7.09
CA SER A 33 8.61 9.55 -6.77
C SER A 33 8.51 8.40 -7.77
N TRP A 34 7.88 7.29 -7.37
CA TRP A 34 7.68 6.16 -8.28
C TRP A 34 6.90 6.54 -9.54
N ALA A 35 5.90 7.42 -9.43
CA ALA A 35 5.17 7.97 -10.58
C ALA A 35 6.10 8.72 -11.56
N GLN A 36 6.99 9.57 -11.05
CA GLN A 36 7.99 10.27 -11.89
C GLN A 36 8.95 9.29 -12.58
N ARG A 37 9.29 8.18 -11.93
CA ARG A 37 10.11 7.13 -12.53
C ARG A 37 9.38 6.42 -13.66
N LEU A 38 8.08 6.13 -13.52
CA LEU A 38 7.29 5.53 -14.57
C LEU A 38 7.22 6.41 -15.83
N LYS A 39 6.99 7.71 -15.65
CA LYS A 39 7.02 8.68 -16.75
C LYS A 39 8.38 8.69 -17.45
N ARG A 40 9.47 8.69 -16.68
CA ARG A 40 10.83 8.71 -17.23
C ARG A 40 11.23 7.42 -17.95
N VAL A 41 10.86 6.25 -17.43
CA VAL A 41 11.36 4.95 -17.92
C VAL A 41 10.42 4.33 -18.96
N PHE A 42 9.11 4.47 -18.76
CA PHE A 42 8.09 3.79 -19.57
C PHE A 42 7.19 4.76 -20.34
N ASN A 43 7.39 6.08 -20.20
CA ASN A 43 6.52 7.10 -20.78
C ASN A 43 5.05 6.95 -20.36
N ILE A 44 4.82 6.49 -19.13
CA ILE A 44 3.49 6.37 -18.53
C ILE A 44 3.35 7.50 -17.51
N ASP A 45 2.47 8.45 -17.79
CA ASP A 45 2.16 9.52 -16.86
C ASP A 45 0.95 9.17 -16.00
N ILE A 46 1.15 9.19 -14.69
CA ILE A 46 0.13 8.92 -13.67
C ILE A 46 0.13 9.98 -12.56
N THR A 47 0.88 11.08 -12.75
CA THR A 47 0.95 12.15 -11.73
C THR A 47 -0.35 12.93 -11.64
N GLU A 48 -1.16 12.88 -12.69
CA GLU A 48 -2.43 13.57 -12.82
C GLU A 48 -3.46 12.58 -13.39
N CYS A 49 -4.58 12.42 -12.71
CA CYS A 49 -5.71 11.67 -13.25
C CYS A 49 -6.67 12.65 -13.93
N GLU A 50 -6.85 12.51 -15.25
CA GLU A 50 -7.79 13.33 -16.04
C GLU A 50 -9.24 13.26 -15.53
N LYS A 51 -9.60 12.16 -14.86
CA LYS A 51 -10.96 11.94 -14.37
C LYS A 51 -11.20 12.45 -12.96
N CYS A 52 -10.17 12.45 -12.12
CA CYS A 52 -10.30 12.75 -10.69
C CYS A 52 -9.78 14.15 -10.34
N GLU A 53 -9.10 14.84 -11.27
CA GLU A 53 -8.41 16.13 -11.05
C GLU A 53 -7.46 16.12 -9.82
N ASN A 54 -7.11 14.92 -9.36
CA ASN A 54 -6.40 14.67 -8.12
C ASN A 54 -5.05 14.03 -8.43
N HIS A 55 -4.01 14.49 -7.72
CA HIS A 55 -2.64 14.00 -7.85
C HIS A 55 -2.36 12.69 -7.09
N ASN A 56 -3.33 12.21 -6.31
CA ASN A 56 -3.24 10.96 -5.57
C ASN A 56 -3.96 9.84 -6.33
N VAL A 57 -3.26 9.23 -7.28
CA VAL A 57 -3.75 8.10 -8.08
C VAL A 57 -3.32 6.78 -7.45
N SER A 58 -4.27 5.88 -7.18
CA SER A 58 -3.99 4.50 -6.77
C SER A 58 -4.00 3.58 -7.98
N ILE A 59 -2.92 2.83 -8.18
CA ILE A 59 -2.86 1.81 -9.25
C ILE A 59 -3.28 0.46 -8.66
N ILE A 60 -4.34 -0.09 -9.22
CA ILE A 60 -4.75 -1.47 -8.98
C ILE A 60 -4.37 -2.26 -10.22
N ALA A 61 -3.28 -3.02 -10.14
CA ALA A 61 -2.86 -3.92 -11.21
C ALA A 61 -3.42 -5.32 -10.94
N CYS A 62 -4.22 -5.83 -11.87
CA CYS A 62 -4.76 -7.20 -11.81
C CYS A 62 -3.86 -8.15 -12.60
N ILE A 63 -3.54 -9.30 -12.01
CA ILE A 63 -2.88 -10.40 -12.72
C ILE A 63 -3.99 -11.32 -13.25
N ILE A 64 -4.04 -11.52 -14.56
CA ILE A 64 -5.11 -12.33 -15.22
C ILE A 64 -4.57 -13.72 -15.63
N ASP A 65 -3.25 -13.85 -15.81
CA ASP A 65 -2.65 -15.12 -16.21
C ASP A 65 -2.77 -16.18 -15.10
N ILE A 66 -3.51 -17.25 -15.42
CA ILE A 66 -3.80 -18.38 -14.54
C ILE A 66 -2.52 -19.03 -14.02
N HIS A 67 -1.50 -19.18 -14.86
CA HIS A 67 -0.24 -19.82 -14.45
C HIS A 67 0.51 -18.99 -13.42
N VAL A 68 0.49 -17.67 -13.60
CA VAL A 68 1.11 -16.73 -12.65
C VAL A 68 0.35 -16.73 -11.32
N ILE A 69 -0.99 -16.69 -11.36
CA ILE A 69 -1.83 -16.77 -10.16
C ILE A 69 -1.54 -18.06 -9.38
N GLN A 70 -1.53 -19.22 -10.05
CA GLN A 70 -1.24 -20.50 -9.42
C GLN A 70 0.14 -20.53 -8.77
N LYS A 71 1.14 -19.96 -9.44
CA LYS A 71 2.52 -19.87 -8.92
C LYS A 71 2.60 -18.97 -7.68
N ILE A 72 1.87 -17.86 -7.66
CA ILE A 72 1.77 -16.97 -6.51
C ILE A 72 1.12 -17.69 -5.33
N LEU A 73 -0.03 -18.34 -5.55
CA LEU A 73 -0.74 -19.09 -4.52
C LEU A 73 0.16 -20.19 -3.92
N ALA A 74 0.80 -20.99 -4.77
CA ALA A 74 1.72 -22.05 -4.33
C ALA A 74 2.91 -21.52 -3.51
N HIS A 75 3.36 -20.29 -3.77
CA HIS A 75 4.43 -19.65 -3.00
C HIS A 75 3.93 -19.10 -1.66
N ILE A 76 2.73 -18.54 -1.62
CA ILE A 76 2.09 -18.08 -0.38
C ILE A 76 1.88 -19.27 0.56
N ASP A 77 1.34 -20.38 0.07
CA ASP A 77 1.12 -21.60 0.85
C ASP A 77 2.43 -22.20 1.40
N LYS A 78 3.55 -22.01 0.70
CA LYS A 78 4.87 -22.46 1.18
C LYS A 78 5.45 -21.55 2.27
N LYS A 79 5.30 -20.23 2.12
CA LYS A 79 5.86 -19.22 3.05
C LYS A 79 5.03 -19.08 4.31
N HIS A 80 3.73 -19.09 4.13
CA HIS A 80 2.73 -19.10 5.18
C HIS A 80 1.96 -20.40 4.93
N PRO A 81 2.47 -21.56 5.40
CA PRO A 81 1.62 -22.73 5.46
C PRO A 81 0.37 -22.23 6.14
N THR A 82 -0.75 -22.25 5.42
CA THR A 82 -2.04 -21.97 6.00
C THR A 82 -2.15 -23.00 7.11
N SER A 83 -1.74 -22.57 8.31
CA SER A 83 -2.19 -23.19 9.53
C SER A 83 -3.65 -23.36 9.26
N LYS A 84 -4.15 -24.58 9.37
CA LYS A 84 -5.57 -24.85 9.47
C LYS A 84 -6.05 -24.23 10.78
N GLN A 85 -5.81 -22.94 10.97
CA GLN A 85 -6.59 -22.06 11.77
C GLN A 85 -7.91 -21.98 11.01
N THR A 86 -8.67 -23.08 11.08
CA THR A 86 -9.93 -23.05 11.81
C THR A 86 -9.78 -21.91 12.80
N LYS A 87 -10.20 -20.71 12.40
CA LYS A 87 -10.53 -19.68 13.37
C LYS A 87 -11.43 -20.45 14.31
N LEU A 88 -10.92 -20.76 15.50
CA LEU A 88 -11.71 -21.27 16.61
C LEU A 88 -12.68 -20.13 16.88
N LEU A 89 -13.69 -20.02 16.02
CA LEU A 89 -14.84 -19.19 16.26
C LEU A 89 -15.36 -19.76 17.57
N PRO A 90 -15.52 -18.91 18.60
CA PRO A 90 -16.14 -19.37 19.81
C PRO A 90 -17.47 -20.03 19.42
N HIS A 91 -17.80 -21.14 20.08
CA HIS A 91 -19.06 -21.83 19.83
C HIS A 91 -20.20 -20.82 19.80
N LEU A 92 -21.06 -20.93 18.78
CA LEU A 92 -22.26 -20.10 18.66
C LEU A 92 -22.98 -20.12 20.00
N ARG A 93 -23.01 -18.97 20.68
CA ARG A 93 -23.74 -18.82 21.93
C ARG A 93 -25.22 -18.96 21.59
N ALA A 94 -25.90 -19.94 22.18
CA ALA A 94 -27.35 -20.03 22.09
C ALA A 94 -27.98 -18.73 22.62
N PRO A 95 -29.13 -18.29 22.07
CA PRO A 95 -29.91 -17.21 22.67
C PRO A 95 -30.16 -17.51 24.15
N PRO A 96 -30.11 -16.51 25.04
CA PRO A 96 -30.48 -16.71 26.43
C PRO A 96 -31.90 -17.28 26.51
N ASP A 97 -32.10 -18.26 27.39
CA ASP A 97 -33.44 -18.80 27.67
C ASP A 97 -34.34 -17.64 28.08
N GLU A 98 -35.46 -17.47 27.37
CA GLU A 98 -36.51 -16.54 27.74
C GLU A 98 -37.14 -17.04 29.04
N GLN A 99 -36.56 -16.65 30.18
CA GLN A 99 -37.26 -16.72 31.44
C GLN A 99 -38.35 -15.66 31.40
N TYR A 100 -39.53 -16.06 30.95
CA TYR A 100 -40.77 -15.33 31.22
C TYR A 100 -40.99 -15.35 32.74
N THR A 101 -40.33 -14.43 33.45
CA THR A 101 -40.79 -14.04 34.76
C THR A 101 -42.14 -13.38 34.52
N ASN A 102 -43.21 -14.04 34.98
CA ASN A 102 -44.58 -13.51 34.95
C ASN A 102 -44.74 -12.34 35.93
N ASP A 103 -43.86 -11.35 35.86
CA ASP A 103 -43.97 -10.06 36.53
C ASP A 103 -44.28 -8.99 35.47
N PHE A 104 -45.35 -9.23 34.71
CA PHE A 104 -46.00 -8.16 33.96
C PHE A 104 -46.78 -7.26 34.92
N THR A 105 -46.08 -6.48 35.75
CA THR A 105 -46.67 -5.21 36.18
C THR A 105 -46.56 -4.28 34.98
N ILE A 106 -47.58 -4.32 34.11
CA ILE A 106 -47.71 -3.39 33.00
C ILE A 106 -47.71 -1.98 33.61
N GLN A 107 -46.61 -1.23 33.48
CA GLN A 107 -46.60 0.22 33.76
C GLN A 107 -47.50 0.88 32.72
N ARG A 108 -48.79 1.01 33.04
CA ARG A 108 -49.79 1.67 32.18
C ARG A 108 -49.77 3.20 32.27
N ASP A 109 -48.94 3.78 33.13
CA ASP A 109 -48.99 5.21 33.43
C ASP A 109 -47.67 5.93 33.10
N PHE A 110 -47.10 5.68 31.92
CA PHE A 110 -46.05 6.54 31.38
C PHE A 110 -46.70 7.71 30.63
N ASN A 111 -46.96 8.80 31.35
CA ASN A 111 -47.51 10.02 30.78
C ASN A 111 -46.35 10.89 30.22
N PHE A 112 -46.20 10.94 28.90
CA PHE A 112 -45.38 11.96 28.25
C PHE A 112 -46.19 13.26 28.31
N GLY A 113 -46.00 14.02 29.39
CA GLY A 113 -46.60 15.34 29.56
C GLY A 113 -46.37 16.22 28.34
N ALA A 114 -47.44 16.90 27.92
CA ALA A 114 -47.47 17.88 26.83
C ALA A 114 -46.65 19.14 27.14
#